data_AF-A0A2H4ZYU9-F1
#
_entry.id   AF-A0A2H4ZYU9-F1
#
_cell.length_a   1.000
_cell.length_b   1.000
_cell.length_c   1.000
_cell.angle_alpha   90.00
_cell.angle_beta   90.00
_cell.angle_gamma   90.00
#
_symmetry.space_group_name_H-M   'P 1'
#
loop_
_entity.id
_entity.type
_entity.pdbx_description
1 polymer ?
#
loop_
_entity_poly.entity_id
_entity_poly.type
_entity_poly.pdbx_seq_one_letter_code
_entity_poly.pdbx_strand_id
1 'polypeptide(L)'
;MDGEYVDALVATAPDGIAFDDLHVTHESDGYTFRTPDVDHSGIDEETLRTVAAESPYVRNWYFWHATAPQKADRWAFLRWLEGAEQRDVAERYDALADGVSATWGELHLTVTLSDGTRTYSIRHRADVDVGTSALDEYDDPLDAREIAKHDDDGGYRPLKTAPSLQTGWAFPELSASEFVTTVDAFYPATIANWHREQEGDLDVTHWRDTVDRQTGIYGVVKTWDRGDGYEHVNWVAEACCDDSQCLKRREWQYDEETELDVDGGSGEFPCREPCSLVIAGARKWTKLEGEQAQTYEFELTPSEKEQIEDIIDAVADGEADDIREADIYEGANRYRTRFLRAKLFDDEGNLGGVETEQ
;
A
#
# COMPACT_ATOMS: atom_id res chain seq x y z
N MET A 1 -1.91 28.69 20.66
CA MET A 1 -2.54 28.40 19.35
C MET A 1 -3.76 29.28 19.09
N ASP A 2 -4.57 29.66 20.09
CA ASP A 2 -5.66 30.62 19.87
C ASP A 2 -5.13 32.00 19.48
N GLY A 3 -5.28 32.33 18.19
CA GLY A 3 -4.94 33.63 17.60
C GLY A 3 -3.94 33.56 16.45
N GLU A 4 -3.08 32.54 16.39
CA GLU A 4 -2.00 32.48 15.37
C GLU A 4 -2.57 32.36 13.94
N TYR A 5 -3.63 31.57 13.75
CA TYR A 5 -4.32 31.46 12.48
C TYR A 5 -5.05 32.75 12.06
N VAL A 6 -5.52 33.54 13.03
CA VAL A 6 -6.14 34.85 12.77
C VAL A 6 -5.07 35.87 12.39
N ASP A 7 -3.94 35.89 13.10
CA ASP A 7 -2.80 36.76 12.78
C ASP A 7 -2.26 36.44 11.38
N ALA A 8 -2.12 35.16 11.05
CA ALA A 8 -1.72 34.71 9.71
C ALA A 8 -2.73 35.14 8.63
N LEU A 9 -4.03 35.02 8.91
CA LEU A 9 -5.09 35.46 7.99
C LEU A 9 -4.98 36.96 7.72
N VAL A 10 -4.91 37.79 8.77
CA VAL A 10 -4.80 39.25 8.64
C VAL A 10 -3.53 39.64 7.88
N ALA A 11 -2.41 38.98 8.15
CA ALA A 11 -1.16 39.23 7.46
C ALA A 11 -1.20 38.87 5.97
N THR A 12 -1.99 37.86 5.59
CA THR A 12 -2.07 37.34 4.21
C THR A 12 -3.23 37.96 3.41
N ALA A 13 -4.26 38.48 4.08
CA ALA A 13 -5.43 39.11 3.46
C ALA A 13 -5.10 40.19 2.39
N PRO A 14 -4.03 41.00 2.51
CA PRO A 14 -3.61 41.93 1.46
C PRO A 14 -3.24 41.28 0.13
N ASP A 15 -2.76 40.04 0.14
CA ASP A 15 -2.40 39.28 -1.08
C ASP A 15 -3.61 38.55 -1.69
N GLY A 16 -4.73 38.52 -0.96
CA GLY A 16 -5.93 37.78 -1.32
C GLY A 16 -5.84 36.31 -0.93
N ILE A 17 -6.91 35.80 -0.31
CA ILE A 17 -7.06 34.40 0.09
C ILE A 17 -8.28 33.84 -0.62
N ALA A 18 -8.10 32.71 -1.31
CA ALA A 18 -9.16 31.95 -1.96
C ALA A 18 -8.85 30.46 -1.80
N PHE A 19 -9.55 29.77 -0.89
CA PHE A 19 -9.27 28.37 -0.58
C PHE A 19 -10.45 27.68 0.10
N ASP A 20 -10.90 26.53 -0.41
CA ASP A 20 -12.02 25.74 0.16
C ASP A 20 -13.19 26.66 0.62
N ASP A 21 -13.71 27.48 -0.30
CA ASP A 21 -14.79 28.48 -0.10
C ASP A 21 -14.50 29.64 0.87
N LEU A 22 -13.31 29.72 1.46
CA LEU A 22 -12.83 30.92 2.14
C LEU A 22 -12.36 31.95 1.12
N HIS A 23 -12.94 33.15 1.18
CA HIS A 23 -12.49 34.30 0.41
C HIS A 23 -12.21 35.50 1.32
N VAL A 24 -10.97 35.97 1.33
CA VAL A 24 -10.59 37.18 2.09
C VAL A 24 -9.78 38.12 1.20
N THR A 25 -10.19 39.38 1.12
CA THR A 25 -9.47 40.42 0.39
C THR A 25 -9.40 41.70 1.23
N HIS A 26 -8.44 42.56 0.90
CA HIS A 26 -8.31 43.88 1.51
C HIS A 26 -8.29 44.95 0.42
N GLU A 27 -9.25 45.87 0.48
CA GLU A 27 -9.40 47.00 -0.44
C GLU A 27 -9.34 48.33 0.31
N SER A 28 -9.45 49.45 -0.41
CA SER A 28 -9.33 50.79 0.18
C SER A 28 -10.42 51.14 1.21
N ASP A 29 -11.54 50.43 1.17
CA ASP A 29 -12.70 50.59 2.06
C ASP A 29 -12.75 49.55 3.19
N GLY A 30 -11.75 48.67 3.30
CA GLY A 30 -11.61 47.69 4.38
C GLY A 30 -11.42 46.25 3.89
N TYR A 31 -11.67 45.29 4.77
CA TYR A 31 -11.61 43.87 4.45
C TYR A 31 -12.95 43.36 3.93
N THR A 32 -12.87 42.35 3.05
CA THR A 32 -14.00 41.49 2.70
C THR A 32 -13.70 40.09 3.21
N PHE A 33 -14.65 39.47 3.89
CA PHE A 33 -14.58 38.10 4.41
C PHE A 33 -15.82 37.35 3.97
N ARG A 34 -15.64 36.26 3.22
CA ARG A 34 -16.71 35.45 2.67
C ARG A 34 -16.45 33.96 2.89
N THR A 35 -17.49 33.27 3.34
CA THR A 35 -17.65 31.82 3.40
C THR A 35 -19.08 31.49 2.92
N PRO A 36 -19.46 30.21 2.76
CA PRO A 36 -20.84 29.85 2.41
C PRO A 36 -21.91 30.41 3.37
N ASP A 37 -21.58 30.53 4.66
CA ASP A 37 -22.52 30.96 5.71
C ASP A 37 -22.45 32.45 6.03
N VAL A 38 -21.34 33.12 5.69
CA VAL A 38 -21.04 34.48 6.15
C VAL A 38 -20.52 35.34 5.00
N ASP A 39 -21.06 36.55 4.85
CA ASP A 39 -20.59 37.55 3.90
C ASP A 39 -20.49 38.93 4.58
N HIS A 40 -19.25 39.38 4.79
CA HIS A 40 -18.91 40.69 5.33
C HIS A 40 -18.05 41.46 4.33
N SER A 41 -18.35 42.74 4.13
CA SER A 41 -17.61 43.63 3.23
C SER A 41 -17.41 44.99 3.89
N GLY A 42 -16.26 45.63 3.64
CA GLY A 42 -15.91 46.94 4.20
C GLY A 42 -15.73 46.93 5.72
N ILE A 43 -15.30 45.80 6.30
CA ILE A 43 -15.07 45.67 7.74
C ILE A 43 -13.66 46.09 8.12
N ASP A 44 -13.47 46.58 9.35
CA ASP A 44 -12.16 46.88 9.88
C ASP A 44 -11.41 45.61 10.34
N GLU A 45 -10.12 45.76 10.67
CA GLU A 45 -9.29 44.64 11.12
C GLU A 45 -9.82 44.01 12.41
N GLU A 46 -10.36 44.80 13.33
CA GLU A 46 -10.93 44.30 14.59
C GLU A 46 -12.10 43.36 14.33
N THR A 47 -13.03 43.79 13.48
CA THR A 47 -14.17 42.97 13.05
C THR A 47 -13.71 41.74 12.27
N LEU A 48 -12.71 41.86 11.39
CA LEU A 48 -12.13 40.72 10.67
C LEU A 48 -11.59 39.67 11.65
N ARG A 49 -10.84 40.11 12.67
CA ARG A 49 -10.27 39.22 13.68
C ARG A 49 -11.35 38.48 14.45
N THR A 50 -12.45 39.15 14.80
CA THR A 50 -13.58 38.51 15.47
C THR A 50 -14.23 37.43 14.61
N VAL A 51 -14.58 37.73 13.36
CA VAL A 51 -15.24 36.74 12.49
C VAL A 51 -14.31 35.58 12.12
N ALA A 52 -13.01 35.85 11.99
CA ALA A 52 -12.01 34.82 11.70
C ALA A 52 -11.79 33.84 12.86
N ALA A 53 -11.86 34.31 14.11
CA ALA A 53 -11.62 33.48 15.30
C ALA A 53 -12.64 32.34 15.46
N GLU A 54 -13.88 32.56 15.01
CA GLU A 54 -14.97 31.58 15.09
C GLU A 54 -15.10 30.72 13.82
N SER A 55 -14.28 30.97 12.80
CA SER A 55 -14.46 30.37 11.48
C SER A 55 -13.69 29.05 11.31
N PRO A 56 -14.38 27.91 11.04
CA PRO A 56 -13.71 26.66 10.68
C PRO A 56 -12.94 26.79 9.35
N TYR A 57 -13.41 27.63 8.43
CA TYR A 57 -12.76 27.90 7.14
C TYR A 57 -11.37 28.53 7.30
N VAL A 58 -11.22 29.47 8.24
CA VAL A 58 -9.90 30.07 8.54
C VAL A 58 -8.97 29.05 9.17
N ARG A 59 -9.46 28.26 10.12
CA ARG A 59 -8.68 27.17 10.73
C ARG A 59 -8.26 26.13 9.68
N ASN A 60 -9.15 25.82 8.73
CA ASN A 60 -8.87 24.90 7.63
C ASN A 60 -7.77 25.46 6.72
N TRP A 61 -7.94 26.69 6.24
CA TRP A 61 -6.93 27.38 5.43
C TRP A 61 -5.56 27.41 6.12
N TYR A 62 -5.53 27.76 7.41
CA TYR A 62 -4.30 27.82 8.19
C TYR A 62 -3.63 26.45 8.32
N PHE A 63 -4.40 25.40 8.66
CA PHE A 63 -3.86 24.04 8.71
C PHE A 63 -3.17 23.67 7.40
N TRP A 64 -3.85 23.85 6.28
CA TRP A 64 -3.31 23.50 4.97
C TRP A 64 -2.06 24.31 4.62
N HIS A 65 -2.06 25.63 4.79
CA HIS A 65 -0.96 26.48 4.33
C HIS A 65 0.20 26.64 5.32
N ALA A 66 -0.01 26.41 6.61
CA ALA A 66 1.00 26.60 7.65
C ALA A 66 1.41 25.31 8.37
N THR A 67 0.57 24.28 8.41
CA THR A 67 0.82 23.06 9.21
C THR A 67 1.02 21.81 8.36
N ALA A 68 0.20 21.61 7.32
CA ALA A 68 0.27 20.45 6.46
C ALA A 68 1.58 20.44 5.64
N PRO A 69 2.10 19.25 5.28
CA PRO A 69 3.24 19.16 4.39
C PRO A 69 2.92 19.78 3.01
N GLN A 70 3.76 20.71 2.55
CA GLN A 70 3.57 21.46 1.30
C GLN A 70 3.96 20.69 0.04
N LYS A 71 4.47 19.46 0.17
CA LYS A 71 4.81 18.61 -0.98
C LYS A 71 3.51 18.06 -1.58
N ALA A 72 3.30 18.24 -2.89
CA ALA A 72 2.03 17.97 -3.57
C ALA A 72 1.43 16.59 -3.29
N ASP A 73 2.26 15.53 -3.37
CA ASP A 73 1.83 14.15 -3.09
C ASP A 73 1.33 13.96 -1.66
N ARG A 74 2.04 14.53 -0.68
CA ARG A 74 1.67 14.47 0.74
C ARG A 74 0.40 15.28 1.03
N TRP A 75 0.28 16.46 0.42
CA TRP A 75 -0.89 17.30 0.53
C TRP A 75 -2.13 16.61 -0.01
N ALA A 76 -2.05 16.07 -1.23
CA ALA A 76 -3.13 15.35 -1.87
C ALA A 76 -3.55 14.10 -1.09
N PHE A 77 -2.59 13.36 -0.53
CA PHE A 77 -2.87 12.17 0.28
C PHE A 77 -3.66 12.50 1.54
N LEU A 78 -3.30 13.57 2.25
CA LEU A 78 -4.07 14.04 3.41
C LEU A 78 -5.46 14.52 2.99
N ARG A 79 -5.59 15.21 1.85
CA ARG A 79 -6.89 15.65 1.32
C ARG A 79 -7.78 14.46 0.96
N TRP A 80 -7.22 13.43 0.36
CA TRP A 80 -7.91 12.17 0.07
C TRP A 80 -8.39 11.49 1.35
N LEU A 81 -7.54 11.40 2.38
CA LEU A 81 -7.92 10.82 3.67
C LEU A 81 -9.08 11.57 4.33
N GLU A 82 -9.07 12.91 4.30
CA GLU A 82 -10.18 13.70 4.85
C GLU A 82 -11.42 13.75 3.91
N GLY A 83 -11.33 13.15 2.72
CA GLY A 83 -12.36 13.20 1.68
C GLY A 83 -12.68 14.62 1.22
N ALA A 84 -11.65 15.46 1.08
CA ALA A 84 -11.75 16.88 0.76
C ALA A 84 -12.35 17.18 -0.63
N GLU A 85 -12.34 16.21 -1.54
CA GLU A 85 -12.95 16.33 -2.87
C GLU A 85 -14.43 15.91 -2.86
N GLN A 86 -14.91 15.27 -1.79
CA GLN A 86 -16.30 14.80 -1.67
C GLN A 86 -17.12 15.58 -0.64
N ARG A 87 -16.47 16.36 0.23
CA ARG A 87 -17.09 17.09 1.35
C ARG A 87 -16.62 18.54 1.33
N ASP A 88 -17.54 19.46 1.57
CA ASP A 88 -17.15 20.84 1.87
C ASP A 88 -16.47 20.93 3.25
N VAL A 89 -16.02 22.14 3.63
CA VAL A 89 -15.30 22.33 4.90
C VAL A 89 -16.17 21.99 6.09
N ALA A 90 -17.46 22.34 6.09
CA ALA A 90 -18.35 22.12 7.23
C ALA A 90 -18.61 20.62 7.40
N GLU A 91 -19.02 19.93 6.34
CA GLU A 91 -19.26 18.49 6.34
C GLU A 91 -18.00 17.70 6.72
N ARG A 92 -16.83 18.13 6.24
CA ARG A 92 -15.55 17.53 6.60
C ARG A 92 -15.21 17.74 8.07
N TYR A 93 -15.44 18.93 8.62
CA TYR A 93 -15.17 19.21 10.04
C TYR A 93 -16.06 18.40 10.97
N ASP A 94 -17.34 18.23 10.60
CA ASP A 94 -18.26 17.35 11.33
C ASP A 94 -17.76 15.89 11.29
N ALA A 95 -17.38 15.39 10.11
CA ALA A 95 -16.85 14.04 9.97
C ALA A 95 -15.53 13.83 10.74
N LEU A 96 -14.66 14.84 10.76
CA LEU A 96 -13.40 14.79 11.52
C LEU A 96 -13.63 14.77 13.04
N ALA A 97 -14.72 15.35 13.54
CA ALA A 97 -15.04 15.30 14.97
C ALA A 97 -15.37 13.87 15.43
N ASP A 98 -16.07 13.10 14.58
CA ASP A 98 -16.36 11.67 14.82
C ASP A 98 -15.19 10.75 14.47
N GLY A 99 -14.30 11.21 13.59
CA GLY A 99 -13.13 10.50 13.08
C GLY A 99 -13.39 9.97 11.67
N VAL A 100 -12.48 10.31 10.76
CA VAL A 100 -12.48 9.79 9.38
C VAL A 100 -11.40 8.74 9.26
N SER A 101 -11.74 7.59 8.68
CA SER A 101 -10.80 6.50 8.47
C SER A 101 -10.77 5.99 7.05
N ALA A 102 -9.62 5.46 6.66
CA ALA A 102 -9.38 4.81 5.38
C ALA A 102 -8.37 3.67 5.56
N THR A 103 -8.25 2.82 4.54
CA THR A 103 -7.23 1.77 4.50
C THR A 103 -6.18 2.11 3.45
N TRP A 104 -4.93 1.81 3.75
CA TRP A 104 -3.82 1.92 2.80
C TRP A 104 -2.95 0.68 2.92
N GLY A 105 -3.11 -0.28 2.00
CA GLY A 105 -2.55 -1.62 2.17
C GLY A 105 -3.14 -2.29 3.41
N GLU A 106 -2.29 -2.64 4.37
CA GLU A 106 -2.70 -3.23 5.64
C GLU A 106 -2.81 -2.22 6.78
N LEU A 107 -2.62 -0.93 6.50
CA LEU A 107 -2.74 0.14 7.50
C LEU A 107 -4.20 0.58 7.60
N HIS A 108 -4.71 0.70 8.82
CA HIS A 108 -5.89 1.49 9.13
C HIS A 108 -5.44 2.89 9.55
N LEU A 109 -5.87 3.87 8.77
CA LEU A 109 -5.52 5.27 8.92
C LEU A 109 -6.72 6.00 9.49
N THR A 110 -6.51 6.80 10.53
CA THR A 110 -7.59 7.62 11.12
C THR A 110 -7.11 9.04 11.36
N VAL A 111 -7.97 10.01 11.09
CA VAL A 111 -7.78 11.41 11.43
C VAL A 111 -8.98 11.91 12.23
N THR A 112 -8.70 12.59 13.33
CA THR A 112 -9.71 13.25 14.16
C THR A 112 -9.40 14.74 14.30
N LEU A 113 -10.42 15.55 14.51
CA LEU A 113 -10.30 16.98 14.82
C LEU A 113 -10.87 17.24 16.21
N SER A 114 -10.01 17.65 17.14
CA SER A 114 -10.40 18.05 18.49
C SER A 114 -9.72 19.36 18.86
N ASP A 115 -10.47 20.27 19.49
CA ASP A 115 -9.99 21.61 19.87
C ASP A 115 -9.28 22.36 18.72
N GLY A 116 -9.74 22.15 17.48
CA GLY A 116 -9.19 22.75 16.28
C GLY A 116 -7.84 22.18 15.81
N THR A 117 -7.38 21.08 16.39
CA THR A 117 -6.14 20.38 16.02
C THR A 117 -6.46 19.02 15.41
N ARG A 118 -5.83 18.71 14.27
CA ARG A 118 -5.92 17.39 13.64
C ARG A 118 -4.91 16.45 14.28
N THR A 119 -5.39 15.30 14.72
CA THR A 119 -4.55 14.20 15.23
C THR A 119 -4.74 13.00 14.34
N TYR A 120 -3.63 12.41 13.91
CA TYR A 120 -3.63 11.24 13.05
C TYR A 120 -3.20 10.01 13.83
N SER A 121 -3.76 8.85 13.49
CA SER A 121 -3.33 7.57 14.04
C SER A 121 -3.22 6.50 12.96
N ILE A 122 -2.33 5.54 13.20
CA ILE A 122 -2.08 4.40 12.32
C ILE A 122 -2.03 3.14 13.17
N ARG A 123 -2.68 2.08 12.71
CA ARG A 123 -2.54 0.72 13.24
C ARG A 123 -2.66 -0.29 12.11
N HIS A 124 -2.41 -1.56 12.37
CA HIS A 124 -2.75 -2.59 11.41
C HIS A 124 -4.28 -2.72 11.28
N ARG A 125 -4.79 -3.00 10.07
CA ARG A 125 -6.24 -3.12 9.80
C ARG A 125 -6.92 -4.24 10.58
N ALA A 126 -6.18 -5.30 10.92
CA ALA A 126 -6.67 -6.38 11.78
C ALA A 126 -6.83 -5.97 13.26
N ASP A 127 -6.22 -4.85 13.68
CA ASP A 127 -6.24 -4.35 15.06
C ASP A 127 -7.25 -3.21 15.27
N VAL A 128 -8.20 -3.03 14.34
CA VAL A 128 -9.20 -1.95 14.43
C VAL A 128 -10.07 -2.07 15.69
N ASP A 129 -10.45 -3.29 16.05
CA ASP A 129 -11.28 -3.58 17.23
C ASP A 129 -10.45 -3.80 18.51
N VAL A 130 -9.11 -3.74 18.41
CA VAL A 130 -8.21 -3.88 19.55
C VAL A 130 -8.02 -2.51 20.21
N GLY A 131 -8.32 -2.42 21.50
CA GLY A 131 -8.10 -1.19 22.26
C GLY A 131 -6.63 -0.79 22.25
N THR A 132 -6.32 0.49 22.03
CA THR A 132 -4.93 0.98 21.90
C THR A 132 -4.02 0.54 23.04
N SER A 133 -4.52 0.51 24.28
CA SER A 133 -3.75 0.09 25.46
C SER A 133 -3.34 -1.39 25.48
N ALA A 134 -3.84 -2.19 24.53
CA ALA A 134 -3.46 -3.60 24.33
C ALA A 134 -2.47 -3.77 23.17
N LEU A 135 -2.07 -2.68 22.50
CA LEU A 135 -1.10 -2.64 21.42
C LEU A 135 0.20 -2.01 21.92
N ASP A 136 1.30 -2.33 21.27
CA ASP A 136 2.57 -1.62 21.48
C ASP A 136 2.47 -0.23 20.82
N GLU A 137 2.53 0.83 21.65
CA GLU A 137 2.40 2.22 21.21
C GLU A 137 3.76 2.80 20.80
N TYR A 138 3.77 3.52 19.67
CA TYR A 138 4.95 4.17 19.11
C TYR A 138 4.65 5.63 18.75
N ASP A 139 5.59 6.52 19.05
CA ASP A 139 5.49 7.96 18.75
C ASP A 139 6.48 8.41 17.66
N ASP A 140 7.56 7.66 17.41
CA ASP A 140 8.56 8.01 16.38
C ASP A 140 8.19 7.36 15.03
N PRO A 141 7.86 8.13 13.98
CA PRO A 141 7.57 7.60 12.64
C PRO A 141 8.60 6.62 12.09
N LEU A 142 9.85 6.70 12.53
CA LEU A 142 10.92 5.83 12.06
C LEU A 142 10.84 4.41 12.60
N ASP A 143 10.15 4.19 13.72
CA ASP A 143 9.93 2.85 14.30
C ASP A 143 9.15 1.94 13.33
N ALA A 144 8.31 2.53 12.47
CA ALA A 144 7.59 1.82 11.41
C ALA A 144 8.53 1.00 10.49
N ARG A 145 9.79 1.43 10.31
CA ARG A 145 10.76 0.67 9.49
C ARG A 145 11.17 -0.64 10.13
N GLU A 146 11.35 -0.63 11.45
CA GLU A 146 11.69 -1.83 12.22
C GLU A 146 10.46 -2.73 12.34
N ILE A 147 9.26 -2.16 12.55
CA ILE A 147 8.00 -2.92 12.55
C ILE A 147 7.82 -3.62 11.20
N ALA A 148 7.98 -2.90 10.08
CA ALA A 148 7.77 -3.47 8.75
C ALA A 148 8.84 -4.51 8.34
N LYS A 149 9.88 -4.74 9.15
CA LYS A 149 11.03 -5.59 8.81
C LYS A 149 10.73 -7.07 8.89
N HIS A 150 9.81 -7.46 9.76
CA HIS A 150 9.42 -8.86 9.93
C HIS A 150 7.90 -9.02 9.89
N ASP A 151 7.46 -10.24 9.62
CA ASP A 151 6.06 -10.67 9.77
C ASP A 151 5.78 -11.15 11.21
N ASP A 152 4.55 -11.58 11.48
CA ASP A 152 4.12 -12.06 12.81
C ASP A 152 4.89 -13.30 13.29
N ASP A 153 5.48 -14.09 12.39
CA ASP A 153 6.32 -15.25 12.71
C ASP A 153 7.80 -14.89 12.90
N GLY A 154 8.15 -13.61 12.76
CA GLY A 154 9.52 -13.10 12.82
C GLY A 154 10.35 -13.35 11.55
N GLY A 155 9.71 -13.79 10.47
CA GLY A 155 10.28 -13.92 9.14
C GLY A 155 10.63 -12.57 8.55
N TYR A 156 11.78 -12.45 7.87
CA TYR A 156 12.19 -11.18 7.26
C TYR A 156 11.32 -10.85 6.04
N ARG A 157 10.84 -9.59 5.96
CA ARG A 157 10.02 -9.07 4.85
C ARG A 157 10.88 -8.32 3.83
N PRO A 158 11.37 -8.97 2.75
CA PRO A 158 12.12 -8.29 1.70
C PRO A 158 11.24 -7.34 0.88
N LEU A 159 9.95 -7.68 0.74
CA LEU A 159 8.95 -6.84 0.08
C LEU A 159 8.04 -6.23 1.13
N LYS A 160 8.15 -4.92 1.31
CA LYS A 160 7.34 -4.20 2.29
C LYS A 160 5.85 -4.20 1.97
N THR A 161 5.48 -4.39 0.71
CA THR A 161 4.10 -4.47 0.25
C THR A 161 3.56 -5.90 0.14
N ALA A 162 4.27 -6.92 0.62
CA ALA A 162 3.65 -8.23 0.81
C ALA A 162 2.58 -8.13 1.92
N PRO A 163 1.42 -8.80 1.79
CA PRO A 163 0.33 -8.76 2.77
C PRO A 163 0.65 -9.62 4.01
N SER A 164 1.71 -9.23 4.71
CA SER A 164 2.30 -9.94 5.84
C SER A 164 2.84 -8.98 6.89
N LEU A 165 2.34 -7.74 6.91
CA LEU A 165 2.74 -6.79 7.93
C LEU A 165 2.31 -7.30 9.30
N GLN A 166 3.25 -7.36 10.25
CA GLN A 166 2.94 -7.80 11.61
C GLN A 166 1.81 -6.96 12.25
N THR A 167 1.07 -7.58 13.15
CA THR A 167 -0.02 -6.98 13.94
C THR A 167 0.49 -6.52 15.33
N GLY A 168 -0.39 -5.96 16.16
CA GLY A 168 -0.10 -5.71 17.59
C GLY A 168 0.55 -4.36 17.92
N TRP A 169 0.54 -3.38 17.01
CA TRP A 169 1.15 -2.06 17.21
C TRP A 169 0.21 -0.91 16.84
N ALA A 170 0.47 0.27 17.40
CA ALA A 170 -0.23 1.51 17.06
C ALA A 170 0.67 2.74 17.14
N PHE A 171 0.43 3.70 16.25
CA PHE A 171 0.86 5.09 16.37
C PHE A 171 -0.39 5.92 16.72
N PRO A 172 -0.64 6.24 18.00
CA PRO A 172 -1.92 6.79 18.42
C PRO A 172 -2.07 8.29 18.15
N GLU A 173 -0.97 9.05 18.15
CA GLU A 173 -1.00 10.51 18.06
C GLU A 173 0.15 11.02 17.18
N LEU A 174 -0.13 11.28 15.91
CA LEU A 174 0.81 11.82 14.93
C LEU A 174 0.35 13.18 14.42
N SER A 175 1.30 14.08 14.17
CA SER A 175 1.05 15.25 13.31
C SER A 175 0.89 14.83 11.85
N ALA A 176 0.34 15.72 11.01
CA ALA A 176 0.18 15.48 9.57
C ALA A 176 1.49 15.08 8.86
N SER A 177 2.62 15.69 9.24
CA SER A 177 3.93 15.40 8.65
C SER A 177 4.50 14.06 9.12
N GLU A 178 4.33 13.75 10.40
CA GLU A 178 4.73 12.46 10.99
C GLU A 178 3.92 11.32 10.39
N PHE A 179 2.59 11.47 10.32
CA PHE A 179 1.67 10.52 9.72
C PHE A 179 2.08 10.10 8.30
N VAL A 180 2.30 11.06 7.40
CA VAL A 180 2.74 10.75 6.02
C VAL A 180 4.12 10.10 6.01
N THR A 181 4.99 10.46 6.94
CA THR A 181 6.32 9.84 7.07
C THR A 181 6.23 8.39 7.56
N THR A 182 5.32 8.10 8.50
CA THR A 182 5.05 6.75 9.00
C THR A 182 4.47 5.87 7.89
N VAL A 183 3.50 6.37 7.10
CA VAL A 183 2.96 5.61 5.94
C VAL A 183 4.06 5.32 4.91
N ASP A 184 4.91 6.29 4.58
CA ASP A 184 6.05 6.08 3.66
C ASP A 184 7.13 5.15 4.24
N ALA A 185 7.26 5.07 5.57
CA ALA A 185 8.15 4.11 6.23
C ALA A 185 7.63 2.67 6.13
N PHE A 186 6.31 2.46 6.23
CA PHE A 186 5.66 1.16 6.00
C PHE A 186 5.67 0.77 4.53
N TYR A 187 5.22 1.67 3.65
CA TYR A 187 5.09 1.43 2.22
C TYR A 187 5.77 2.51 1.39
N PRO A 188 7.10 2.41 1.19
CA PRO A 188 7.88 3.43 0.52
C PRO A 188 7.38 3.76 -0.89
N ALA A 189 7.33 5.06 -1.18
CA ALA A 189 6.95 5.65 -2.46
C ALA A 189 5.52 5.37 -2.95
N THR A 190 4.66 4.73 -2.13
CA THR A 190 3.28 4.42 -2.52
C THR A 190 2.45 5.68 -2.71
N ILE A 191 2.52 6.63 -1.76
CA ILE A 191 1.84 7.94 -1.86
C ILE A 191 2.29 8.71 -3.10
N ALA A 192 3.61 8.74 -3.35
CA ALA A 192 4.16 9.48 -4.49
C ALA A 192 3.72 8.88 -5.84
N ASN A 193 3.67 7.55 -5.96
CA ASN A 193 3.23 6.90 -7.19
C ASN A 193 1.72 7.00 -7.39
N TRP A 194 0.92 6.83 -6.33
CA TRP A 194 -0.53 7.07 -6.37
C TRP A 194 -0.85 8.50 -6.83
N HIS A 195 -0.17 9.51 -6.27
CA HIS A 195 -0.38 10.89 -6.72
C HIS A 195 -0.03 11.09 -8.20
N ARG A 196 1.09 10.52 -8.67
CA ARG A 196 1.46 10.60 -10.10
C ARG A 196 0.43 9.94 -11.00
N GLU A 197 -0.13 8.82 -10.59
CA GLU A 197 -1.21 8.15 -11.33
C GLU A 197 -2.45 9.03 -11.45
N GLN A 198 -2.86 9.68 -10.35
CA GLN A 198 -4.01 10.58 -10.38
C GLN A 198 -3.80 11.78 -11.29
N GLU A 199 -2.57 12.27 -11.41
CA GLU A 199 -2.20 13.35 -12.33
C GLU A 199 -1.97 12.87 -13.78
N GLY A 200 -2.03 11.55 -14.05
CA GLY A 200 -1.73 10.98 -15.36
C GLY A 200 -0.23 10.97 -15.72
N ASP A 201 0.64 11.16 -14.73
CA ASP A 201 2.10 11.29 -14.85
C ASP A 201 2.86 10.07 -14.27
N LEU A 202 2.18 8.93 -14.08
CA LEU A 202 2.85 7.70 -13.62
C LEU A 202 3.78 7.16 -14.70
N ASP A 203 5.09 7.29 -14.45
CA ASP A 203 6.13 6.71 -15.29
C ASP A 203 6.20 5.18 -15.12
N VAL A 204 5.52 4.45 -15.99
CA VAL A 204 5.51 2.98 -16.03
C VAL A 204 6.68 2.47 -16.86
N THR A 205 7.48 1.58 -16.28
CA THR A 205 8.51 0.82 -17.00
C THR A 205 8.01 -0.61 -17.17
N HIS A 206 7.77 -1.01 -18.42
CA HIS A 206 7.26 -2.33 -18.77
C HIS A 206 8.33 -3.43 -18.60
N TRP A 207 7.90 -4.68 -18.71
CA TRP A 207 8.76 -5.85 -18.55
C TRP A 207 10.01 -5.80 -19.44
N ARG A 208 9.82 -5.58 -20.74
CA ARG A 208 10.93 -5.60 -21.72
C ARG A 208 12.00 -4.56 -21.40
N ASP A 209 11.60 -3.33 -21.10
CA ASP A 209 12.52 -2.27 -20.71
C ASP A 209 13.30 -2.60 -19.43
N THR A 210 12.62 -3.24 -18.47
CA THR A 210 13.23 -3.65 -17.20
C THR A 210 14.26 -4.76 -17.40
N VAL A 211 13.92 -5.76 -18.22
CA VAL A 211 14.79 -6.89 -18.54
C VAL A 211 15.98 -6.44 -19.40
N ASP A 212 15.79 -5.52 -20.33
CA ASP A 212 16.84 -4.96 -21.18
C ASP A 212 17.94 -4.24 -20.39
N ARG A 213 17.61 -3.71 -19.21
CA ARG A 213 18.58 -3.10 -18.28
C ARG A 213 19.38 -4.13 -17.47
N GLN A 214 18.94 -5.39 -17.40
CA GLN A 214 19.59 -6.40 -16.56
C GLN A 214 20.95 -6.82 -17.12
N THR A 215 21.94 -6.97 -16.25
CA THR A 215 23.30 -7.36 -16.62
C THR A 215 23.88 -8.37 -15.62
N GLY A 216 25.07 -8.90 -15.91
CA GLY A 216 25.73 -9.88 -15.04
C GLY A 216 24.89 -11.13 -14.82
N ILE A 217 24.76 -11.58 -13.57
CA ILE A 217 24.04 -12.82 -13.23
C ILE A 217 22.54 -12.77 -13.58
N TYR A 218 21.95 -11.57 -13.70
CA TYR A 218 20.55 -11.37 -14.07
C TYR A 218 20.36 -11.21 -15.59
N GLY A 219 21.43 -11.06 -16.36
CA GLY A 219 21.35 -10.96 -17.82
C GLY A 219 20.75 -12.20 -18.50
N VAL A 220 20.69 -13.33 -17.81
CA VAL A 220 19.99 -14.53 -18.29
C VAL A 220 18.50 -14.27 -18.53
N VAL A 221 17.87 -13.35 -17.79
CA VAL A 221 16.44 -13.02 -18.00
C VAL A 221 16.19 -12.43 -19.41
N LYS A 222 17.22 -11.92 -20.09
CA LYS A 222 17.10 -11.46 -21.49
C LYS A 222 16.92 -12.58 -22.49
N THR A 223 17.25 -13.82 -22.15
CA THR A 223 17.16 -14.93 -23.11
C THR A 223 15.73 -15.35 -23.39
N TRP A 224 14.75 -14.91 -22.59
CA TRP A 224 13.33 -15.22 -22.76
C TRP A 224 12.63 -14.46 -23.88
N ASP A 225 13.15 -13.29 -24.30
CA ASP A 225 12.59 -12.54 -25.43
C ASP A 225 12.78 -13.26 -26.79
N ARG A 226 13.23 -14.52 -26.76
CA ARG A 226 13.48 -15.39 -27.91
C ARG A 226 12.48 -16.55 -27.97
N GLY A 227 11.20 -16.28 -28.19
CA GLY A 227 10.17 -17.32 -28.35
C GLY A 227 8.91 -17.02 -27.54
N ASP A 228 8.44 -17.99 -26.76
CA ASP A 228 7.23 -17.94 -25.92
C ASP A 228 7.37 -17.01 -24.69
N GLY A 229 8.22 -15.99 -24.77
CA GLY A 229 8.53 -15.07 -23.67
C GLY A 229 7.32 -14.37 -23.08
N TYR A 230 6.27 -14.13 -23.89
CA TYR A 230 5.02 -13.56 -23.42
C TYR A 230 4.29 -14.45 -22.39
N GLU A 231 4.17 -15.75 -22.66
CA GLU A 231 3.47 -16.70 -21.79
C GLU A 231 4.19 -16.83 -20.44
N HIS A 232 5.52 -16.83 -20.46
CA HIS A 232 6.30 -16.86 -19.23
C HIS A 232 6.15 -15.61 -18.38
N VAL A 233 6.02 -14.43 -18.99
CA VAL A 233 5.78 -13.20 -18.22
C VAL A 233 4.40 -13.22 -17.56
N ASN A 234 3.41 -13.85 -18.20
CA ASN A 234 2.13 -14.13 -17.56
C ASN A 234 2.30 -15.00 -16.31
N TRP A 235 3.00 -16.14 -16.39
CA TRP A 235 3.22 -16.99 -15.21
C TRP A 235 4.03 -16.29 -14.10
N VAL A 236 5.01 -15.46 -14.48
CA VAL A 236 5.76 -14.66 -13.52
C VAL A 236 4.85 -13.63 -12.83
N ALA A 237 3.99 -12.96 -13.59
CA ALA A 237 3.03 -12.00 -13.04
C ALA A 237 2.02 -12.71 -12.12
N GLU A 238 1.44 -13.82 -12.56
CA GLU A 238 0.50 -14.65 -11.78
C GLU A 238 1.12 -15.12 -10.47
N ALA A 239 2.36 -15.63 -10.50
CA ALA A 239 3.02 -16.15 -9.31
C ALA A 239 3.52 -15.07 -8.33
N CYS A 240 3.74 -13.83 -8.76
CA CYS A 240 4.42 -12.80 -7.96
C CYS A 240 3.60 -11.53 -7.68
N CYS A 241 2.59 -11.25 -8.48
CA CYS A 241 1.89 -9.96 -8.50
C CYS A 241 0.39 -10.09 -8.25
N ASP A 242 -0.06 -11.25 -7.75
CA ASP A 242 -1.39 -11.42 -7.21
C ASP A 242 -1.57 -10.65 -5.88
N ASP A 243 -2.81 -10.30 -5.53
CA ASP A 243 -3.14 -9.57 -4.30
C ASP A 243 -2.76 -10.34 -3.03
N SER A 244 -2.69 -11.68 -3.09
CA SER A 244 -2.16 -12.54 -2.01
C SER A 244 -0.65 -12.40 -1.80
N GLN A 245 0.08 -11.89 -2.81
CA GLN A 245 1.54 -11.76 -2.80
C GLN A 245 1.99 -10.31 -2.65
N CYS A 246 1.21 -9.34 -3.15
CA CYS A 246 1.58 -7.94 -3.15
C CYS A 246 0.34 -7.02 -3.12
N LEU A 247 0.34 -6.06 -2.20
CA LEU A 247 -0.71 -5.04 -2.02
C LEU A 247 -0.74 -3.96 -3.12
N LYS A 248 0.19 -4.01 -4.10
CA LYS A 248 0.24 -3.02 -5.19
C LYS A 248 -0.54 -3.53 -6.39
N ARG A 249 -1.26 -2.64 -7.06
CA ARG A 249 -1.81 -2.92 -8.39
C ARG A 249 -0.73 -2.76 -9.46
N ARG A 250 -0.42 -3.83 -10.19
CA ARG A 250 0.54 -3.85 -11.30
C ARG A 250 0.04 -3.04 -12.49
N GLU A 251 0.78 -1.98 -12.82
CA GLU A 251 0.56 -1.15 -14.00
C GLU A 251 1.50 -1.53 -15.17
N TRP A 252 2.70 -2.05 -14.87
CA TRP A 252 3.64 -2.49 -15.90
C TRP A 252 3.07 -3.68 -16.66
N GLN A 253 3.09 -3.67 -17.99
CA GLN A 253 2.69 -4.77 -18.88
C GLN A 253 3.91 -5.44 -19.54
N TYR A 254 3.69 -6.29 -20.56
CA TYR A 254 4.80 -6.87 -21.32
C TYR A 254 5.63 -5.77 -22.00
N ASP A 255 4.97 -4.91 -22.79
CA ASP A 255 5.51 -3.67 -23.35
C ASP A 255 4.40 -2.62 -23.51
N GLU A 256 4.70 -1.48 -24.14
CA GLU A 256 3.73 -0.38 -24.35
C GLU A 256 2.53 -0.80 -25.22
N GLU A 257 2.70 -1.80 -26.10
CA GLU A 257 1.69 -2.22 -27.09
C GLU A 257 1.00 -3.53 -26.69
N THR A 258 1.56 -4.26 -25.73
CA THR A 258 1.15 -5.61 -25.36
C THR A 258 0.81 -5.72 -23.87
N GLU A 259 -0.48 -5.85 -23.58
CA GLU A 259 -1.00 -6.16 -22.24
C GLU A 259 -0.73 -7.62 -21.88
N LEU A 260 -0.57 -7.93 -20.60
CA LEU A 260 -0.57 -9.31 -20.09
C LEU A 260 -2.00 -9.81 -19.90
N ASP A 261 -2.19 -11.13 -19.98
CA ASP A 261 -3.48 -11.80 -19.78
C ASP A 261 -3.90 -11.85 -18.30
N VAL A 262 -2.92 -11.81 -17.40
CA VAL A 262 -3.13 -11.86 -15.94
C VAL A 262 -3.54 -10.49 -15.43
N ASP A 263 -4.51 -10.43 -14.51
CA ASP A 263 -4.96 -9.19 -13.89
C ASP A 263 -3.82 -8.49 -13.13
N GLY A 264 -3.90 -7.16 -13.01
CA GLY A 264 -2.91 -6.37 -12.30
C GLY A 264 -3.06 -6.39 -10.77
N GLY A 265 -4.15 -6.95 -10.25
CA GLY A 265 -4.53 -6.86 -8.86
C GLY A 265 -5.42 -5.64 -8.57
N SER A 266 -5.94 -5.57 -7.35
CA SER A 266 -6.91 -4.55 -6.93
C SER A 266 -6.36 -3.53 -5.94
N GLY A 267 -5.05 -3.56 -5.69
CA GLY A 267 -4.37 -2.66 -4.76
C GLY A 267 -4.65 -1.16 -5.00
N GLU A 268 -4.77 -0.40 -3.91
CA GLU A 268 -5.07 1.04 -3.92
C GLU A 268 -3.96 1.86 -4.61
N PHE A 269 -2.70 1.42 -4.51
CA PHE A 269 -1.54 2.13 -5.04
C PHE A 269 -0.80 1.35 -6.14
N PRO A 270 -0.30 2.04 -7.18
CA PRO A 270 0.27 1.38 -8.35
C PRO A 270 1.70 0.86 -8.18
N CYS A 271 2.00 -0.23 -8.91
CA CYS A 271 3.30 -0.81 -9.14
C CYS A 271 3.74 -0.51 -10.59
N ARG A 272 4.60 0.49 -10.72
CA ARG A 272 5.02 1.02 -12.02
C ARG A 272 6.11 0.20 -12.75
N GLU A 273 6.74 -0.77 -12.10
CA GLU A 273 7.91 -1.48 -12.65
C GLU A 273 8.08 -2.86 -11.98
N PRO A 274 8.48 -3.92 -12.72
CA PRO A 274 8.84 -5.21 -12.13
C PRO A 274 9.88 -5.06 -11.02
N CYS A 275 9.57 -5.57 -9.82
CA CYS A 275 10.43 -5.39 -8.66
C CYS A 275 11.62 -6.37 -8.68
N SER A 276 12.59 -6.17 -7.78
CA SER A 276 13.77 -7.03 -7.68
C SER A 276 13.44 -8.49 -7.33
N LEU A 277 12.35 -8.76 -6.60
CA LEU A 277 11.89 -10.13 -6.33
C LEU A 277 11.38 -10.81 -7.59
N VAL A 278 10.56 -10.11 -8.38
CA VAL A 278 10.09 -10.58 -9.69
C VAL A 278 11.28 -10.93 -10.59
N ILE A 279 12.29 -10.05 -10.69
CA ILE A 279 13.50 -10.33 -11.51
C ILE A 279 14.33 -11.49 -10.94
N ALA A 280 14.40 -11.65 -9.62
CA ALA A 280 15.09 -12.76 -8.99
C ALA A 280 14.38 -14.11 -9.21
N GLY A 281 13.04 -14.13 -9.11
CA GLY A 281 12.19 -15.28 -9.42
C GLY A 281 12.31 -15.65 -10.90
N ALA A 282 12.09 -14.68 -11.80
CA ALA A 282 12.23 -14.87 -13.23
C ALA A 282 13.58 -15.47 -13.61
N ARG A 283 14.67 -14.99 -13.01
CA ARG A 283 16.02 -15.57 -13.21
C ARG A 283 16.08 -17.05 -12.84
N LYS A 284 15.42 -17.47 -11.76
CA LYS A 284 15.40 -18.88 -11.32
C LYS A 284 14.59 -19.73 -12.27
N TRP A 285 13.39 -19.29 -12.63
CA TRP A 285 12.55 -19.99 -13.59
C TRP A 285 13.17 -20.03 -15.00
N THR A 286 13.98 -19.02 -15.36
CA THR A 286 14.75 -19.04 -16.64
C THR A 286 15.60 -20.28 -16.77
N LYS A 287 16.20 -20.67 -15.64
CA LYS A 287 17.10 -21.80 -15.62
C LYS A 287 16.31 -23.11 -15.71
N LEU A 288 15.18 -23.19 -15.03
CA LEU A 288 14.30 -24.36 -15.03
C LEU A 288 13.68 -24.59 -16.42
N GLU A 289 13.09 -23.56 -17.02
CA GLU A 289 12.47 -23.65 -18.35
C GLU A 289 13.50 -23.78 -19.49
N GLY A 290 14.77 -23.51 -19.21
CA GLY A 290 15.86 -23.80 -20.14
C GLY A 290 16.22 -25.29 -20.23
N GLU A 291 15.72 -26.12 -19.31
CA GLU A 291 15.93 -27.56 -19.31
C GLU A 291 14.99 -28.24 -20.31
N GLN A 292 15.47 -29.29 -20.97
CA GLN A 292 14.61 -30.03 -21.90
C GLN A 292 13.59 -30.84 -21.11
N ALA A 293 12.31 -30.52 -21.28
CA ALA A 293 11.21 -31.24 -20.65
C ALA A 293 11.33 -32.76 -20.88
N GLN A 294 11.22 -33.52 -19.79
CA GLN A 294 11.18 -34.98 -19.79
C GLN A 294 9.81 -35.44 -19.27
N THR A 295 9.37 -36.61 -19.71
CA THR A 295 8.14 -37.23 -19.21
C THR A 295 8.47 -38.25 -18.12
N TYR A 296 7.86 -38.06 -16.96
CA TYR A 296 7.93 -39.00 -15.84
C TYR A 296 6.54 -39.62 -15.62
N GLU A 297 6.47 -40.93 -15.45
CA GLU A 297 5.22 -41.66 -15.23
C GLU A 297 5.17 -42.21 -13.80
N PHE A 298 4.02 -41.99 -13.13
CA PHE A 298 3.77 -42.40 -11.75
C PHE A 298 2.42 -43.12 -11.64
N GLU A 299 2.35 -44.16 -10.82
CA GLU A 299 1.08 -44.81 -10.47
C GLU A 299 0.51 -44.21 -9.19
N LEU A 300 -0.52 -43.37 -9.34
CA LEU A 300 -1.24 -42.73 -8.24
C LEU A 300 -2.69 -43.20 -8.22
N THR A 301 -3.25 -43.39 -7.03
CA THR A 301 -4.72 -43.43 -6.91
C THR A 301 -5.30 -42.03 -7.15
N PRO A 302 -6.58 -41.90 -7.54
CA PRO A 302 -7.20 -40.59 -7.74
C PRO A 302 -7.04 -39.65 -6.54
N SER A 303 -7.23 -40.18 -5.32
CA SER A 303 -7.06 -39.41 -4.08
C SER A 303 -5.62 -39.05 -3.74
N GLU A 304 -4.63 -39.79 -4.25
CA GLU A 304 -3.22 -39.41 -4.09
C GLU A 304 -2.82 -38.31 -5.07
N LYS A 305 -3.40 -38.31 -6.28
CA LYS A 305 -3.25 -37.23 -7.25
C LYS A 305 -3.90 -35.95 -6.73
N GLU A 306 -5.14 -36.03 -6.23
CA GLU A 306 -5.82 -34.91 -5.56
C GLU A 306 -4.98 -34.39 -4.38
N GLN A 307 -4.42 -35.28 -3.56
CA GLN A 307 -3.58 -34.86 -2.44
C GLN A 307 -2.32 -34.08 -2.88
N ILE A 308 -1.71 -34.42 -4.02
CA ILE A 308 -0.55 -33.67 -4.54
C ILE A 308 -0.97 -32.27 -4.99
N GLU A 309 -2.15 -32.15 -5.62
CA GLU A 309 -2.72 -30.85 -6.00
C GLU A 309 -2.98 -30.01 -4.75
N ASP A 310 -3.64 -30.57 -3.73
CA ASP A 310 -3.88 -29.89 -2.46
C ASP A 310 -2.57 -29.42 -1.77
N ILE A 311 -1.48 -30.20 -1.89
CA ILE A 311 -0.16 -29.81 -1.36
C ILE A 311 0.42 -28.62 -2.14
N ILE A 312 0.28 -28.62 -3.46
CA ILE A 312 0.78 -27.52 -4.31
C ILE A 312 0.00 -26.25 -3.97
N ASP A 313 -1.33 -26.33 -3.94
CA ASP A 313 -2.21 -25.19 -3.67
C ASP A 313 -1.93 -24.62 -2.26
N ALA A 314 -1.90 -25.47 -1.23
CA ALA A 314 -1.62 -25.01 0.14
C ALA A 314 -0.23 -24.37 0.31
N VAL A 315 0.78 -24.77 -0.47
CA VAL A 315 2.11 -24.13 -0.44
C VAL A 315 2.12 -22.84 -1.26
N ALA A 316 1.45 -22.82 -2.42
CA ALA A 316 1.34 -21.64 -3.26
C ALA A 316 0.59 -20.50 -2.56
N ASP A 317 -0.48 -20.85 -1.84
CA ASP A 317 -1.34 -19.90 -1.12
C ASP A 317 -0.81 -19.56 0.29
N GLY A 318 0.26 -20.23 0.74
CA GLY A 318 0.87 -19.99 2.05
C GLY A 318 0.11 -20.59 3.25
N GLU A 319 -0.92 -21.41 3.00
CA GLU A 319 -1.81 -21.98 4.02
C GLU A 319 -1.28 -23.29 4.65
N ALA A 320 -0.14 -23.80 4.17
CA ALA A 320 0.39 -25.10 4.60
C ALA A 320 0.66 -25.18 6.12
N ASP A 321 1.04 -24.07 6.76
CA ASP A 321 1.32 -24.01 8.19
C ASP A 321 0.05 -23.82 9.06
N ASP A 322 -1.07 -23.42 8.46
CA ASP A 322 -2.37 -23.26 9.15
C ASP A 322 -3.09 -24.59 9.38
N ILE A 323 -2.71 -25.63 8.63
CA ILE A 323 -3.32 -26.95 8.72
C ILE A 323 -2.90 -27.64 10.02
N ARG A 324 -3.86 -27.83 10.92
CA ARG A 324 -3.59 -28.41 12.23
C ARG A 324 -3.22 -29.87 12.11
N GLU A 325 -2.36 -30.31 13.03
CA GLU A 325 -1.85 -31.68 13.06
C GLU A 325 -2.96 -32.75 13.06
N ALA A 326 -4.07 -32.51 13.75
CA ALA A 326 -5.20 -33.44 13.87
C ALA A 326 -6.20 -33.38 12.70
N ASP A 327 -6.09 -32.40 11.80
CA ASP A 327 -6.98 -32.22 10.65
C ASP A 327 -6.54 -33.15 9.51
N ILE A 328 -6.51 -34.46 9.79
CA ILE A 328 -5.99 -35.50 8.91
C ILE A 328 -6.79 -35.66 7.60
N TYR A 329 -7.93 -34.99 7.47
CA TYR A 329 -8.74 -35.06 6.26
C TYR A 329 -8.29 -34.05 5.19
N GLU A 330 -7.59 -32.99 5.58
CA GLU A 330 -7.00 -32.00 4.67
C GLU A 330 -5.87 -32.63 3.85
N GLY A 331 -5.84 -32.39 2.54
CA GLY A 331 -4.89 -33.04 1.62
C GLY A 331 -3.43 -32.72 1.94
N ALA A 332 -3.13 -31.45 2.21
CA ALA A 332 -1.80 -30.97 2.57
C ALA A 332 -1.40 -31.26 4.03
N ASN A 333 -2.24 -31.94 4.82
CA ASN A 333 -1.92 -32.29 6.20
C ASN A 333 -0.58 -33.03 6.31
N ARG A 334 0.24 -32.61 7.28
CA ARG A 334 1.59 -33.13 7.51
C ARG A 334 1.68 -34.65 7.59
N TYR A 335 0.74 -35.34 8.25
CA TYR A 335 0.77 -36.80 8.36
C TYR A 335 0.46 -37.50 7.03
N ARG A 336 -0.47 -36.94 6.25
CA ARG A 336 -0.79 -37.45 4.91
C ARG A 336 0.38 -37.25 3.95
N THR A 337 1.00 -36.08 3.96
CA THR A 337 2.20 -35.79 3.15
C THR A 337 3.35 -36.72 3.52
N ARG A 338 3.55 -37.00 4.82
CA ARG A 338 4.56 -37.97 5.29
C ARG A 338 4.26 -39.40 4.85
N PHE A 339 2.99 -39.82 4.87
CA PHE A 339 2.58 -41.15 4.41
C PHE A 339 2.83 -41.29 2.90
N LEU A 340 2.43 -40.29 2.11
CA LEU A 340 2.65 -40.27 0.66
C LEU A 340 4.15 -40.35 0.34
N ARG A 341 4.98 -39.56 1.04
CA ARG A 341 6.44 -39.63 0.91
C ARG A 341 6.99 -41.02 1.23
N ALA A 342 6.54 -41.64 2.33
CA ALA A 342 7.00 -42.98 2.72
C ALA A 342 6.58 -44.07 1.72
N LYS A 343 5.50 -43.85 0.95
CA LYS A 343 5.02 -44.76 -0.09
C LYS A 343 5.78 -44.57 -1.41
N LEU A 344 5.98 -43.32 -1.82
CA LEU A 344 6.46 -43.00 -3.17
C LEU A 344 7.98 -42.84 -3.27
N PHE A 345 8.68 -42.54 -2.19
CA PHE A 345 10.12 -42.27 -2.25
C PHE A 345 10.95 -43.55 -2.06
N ASP A 346 12.07 -43.63 -2.78
CA ASP A 346 13.02 -44.74 -2.66
C ASP A 346 13.91 -44.61 -1.40
N ASP A 347 14.78 -45.60 -1.17
CA ASP A 347 15.70 -45.61 -0.03
C ASP A 347 16.75 -44.47 -0.08
N GLU A 348 16.95 -43.84 -1.24
CA GLU A 348 17.85 -42.69 -1.44
C GLU A 348 17.13 -41.35 -1.21
N GLY A 349 15.80 -41.37 -1.05
CA GLY A 349 14.98 -40.19 -0.85
C GLY A 349 14.60 -39.46 -2.13
N ASN A 350 14.64 -40.15 -3.28
CA ASN A 350 14.12 -39.63 -4.55
C ASN A 350 12.65 -40.05 -4.72
N LEU A 351 11.86 -39.24 -5.43
CA LEU A 351 10.51 -39.63 -5.83
C LEU A 351 10.61 -40.83 -6.81
N GLY A 352 10.03 -41.96 -6.45
CA GLY A 352 10.04 -43.18 -7.24
C GLY A 352 9.23 -43.04 -8.53
N GLY A 353 9.69 -43.69 -9.61
CA GLY A 353 9.15 -43.57 -10.97
C GLY A 353 10.14 -44.13 -11.99
N VAL A 354 10.03 -43.72 -13.25
CA VAL A 354 11.09 -43.98 -14.26
C VAL A 354 12.38 -43.25 -13.81
N GLU A 355 13.53 -43.94 -13.83
CA GLU A 355 14.82 -43.34 -13.49
C GLU A 355 15.06 -42.06 -14.30
N THR A 356 15.44 -40.97 -13.62
CA THR A 356 15.98 -39.79 -14.28
C THR A 356 17.30 -40.18 -14.93
N GLU A 357 17.39 -40.16 -16.27
CA GLU A 357 18.67 -40.34 -16.96
C GLU A 357 19.64 -39.25 -16.47
N GLN A 358 20.81 -39.64 -15.95
CA GLN A 358 21.85 -38.73 -15.44
C GLN A 358 22.45 -37.82 -16.51
#